data_AF-A0AAP6JZ93-F1
#
_entry.id   AF-A0AAP6JZ93-F1
#
_cell.length_a   1.000
_cell.length_b   1.000
_cell.length_c   1.000
_cell.angle_alpha   90.00
_cell.angle_beta   90.00
_cell.angle_gamma   90.00
#
_symmetry.space_group_name_H-M   'P 1'
#
loop_
_entity.id
_entity.type
_entity.pdbx_description
1 polymer ?
#
loop_
_entity_poly.entity_id
_entity_poly.type
_entity_poly.pdbx_seq_one_letter_code
_entity_poly.pdbx_strand_id
1 'polypeptide(L)' 'MEEFLIAIYHNKRNADGSMSIWLGSSLPKNAPQSNWLPTSAGKGFALTMRMYVSKKPVLDGAWFPSPIELKPN' A
#
# COMPACT_ATOMS: atom_id res chain seq x y z
N MET A 1 17.75 -4.18 5.59
CA MET A 1 16.45 -3.56 5.27
C MET A 1 15.49 -4.72 5.13
N GLU A 2 14.47 -4.82 5.97
CA GLU A 2 13.48 -5.89 5.83
C GLU A 2 12.49 -5.51 4.72
N GLU A 3 12.20 -6.45 3.83
CA GLU A 3 11.22 -6.28 2.77
C GLU A 3 9.90 -6.94 3.19
N PHE A 4 8.83 -6.15 3.23
CA PHE A 4 7.48 -6.65 3.47
C PHE A 4 6.66 -6.48 2.20
N LEU A 5 5.89 -7.52 1.86
CA LEU A 5 5.16 -7.62 0.61
C LEU A 5 3.69 -7.87 0.88
N ILE A 6 2.83 -7.10 0.21
CA ILE A 6 1.42 -7.43 0.03
C ILE A 6 1.22 -7.77 -1.45
N ALA A 7 0.64 -8.94 -1.70
CA ALA A 7 0.13 -9.33 -3.01
C ALA A 7 -1.40 -9.31 -2.97
N ILE A 8 -2.02 -8.82 -4.04
CA ILE A 8 -3.45 -8.54 -4.22
C ILE A 8 -4.43 -9.72 -4.00
N TYR A 9 -3.96 -10.90 -3.62
CA TYR A 9 -4.77 -12.12 -3.53
C TYR A 9 -5.57 -12.27 -2.23
N HIS A 10 -5.15 -11.61 -1.12
CA HIS A 10 -5.78 -11.82 0.20
C HIS A 10 -6.20 -10.51 0.90
N ASN A 11 -6.41 -9.44 0.15
CA ASN A 11 -6.71 -8.11 0.68
C ASN A 11 -8.20 -7.81 0.79
N LYS A 12 -8.55 -6.96 1.76
CA LYS A 12 -9.90 -6.41 1.88
C LYS A 12 -10.07 -5.20 0.96
N ARG A 13 -11.11 -5.21 0.13
CA ARG A 13 -11.47 -4.08 -0.74
C ARG A 13 -12.45 -3.13 -0.05
N ASN A 14 -12.38 -1.87 -0.46
CA ASN A 14 -13.34 -0.84 -0.13
C ASN A 14 -14.64 -1.04 -0.91
N ALA A 15 -15.72 -0.36 -0.52
CA ALA A 15 -17.03 -0.50 -1.16
C ALA A 15 -17.04 -0.08 -2.65
N ASP A 16 -16.17 0.86 -3.03
CA ASP A 16 -15.97 1.32 -4.40
C ASP A 16 -15.04 0.39 -5.23
N GLY A 17 -14.60 -0.73 -4.66
CA GLY A 17 -13.70 -1.69 -5.29
C GLY A 17 -12.21 -1.33 -5.22
N SER A 18 -11.87 -0.15 -4.68
CA SER A 18 -10.49 0.24 -4.39
C SER A 18 -9.90 -0.55 -3.21
N MET A 19 -8.62 -0.34 -2.95
CA MET A 19 -7.91 -1.01 -1.85
C MET A 19 -7.00 -0.01 -1.14
N SER A 20 -7.16 0.12 0.18
CA SER A 20 -6.26 0.92 1.01
C SER A 20 -5.18 0.03 1.61
N ILE A 21 -3.91 0.41 1.43
CA ILE A 21 -2.75 -0.22 2.08
C ILE A 21 -2.28 0.70 3.21
N TRP A 22 -2.09 0.13 4.39
CA TRP A 22 -1.71 0.83 5.61
C TRP A 22 -0.25 0.55 5.93
N LEU A 23 0.51 1.59 6.24
CA LEU A 23 1.92 1.51 6.61
C LEU A 23 2.07 1.99 8.06
N GLY A 24 2.75 1.23 8.91
CA GLY A 24 2.96 1.66 10.30
C GLY A 24 3.70 0.63 11.14
N SER A 25 4.34 1.07 12.22
CA SER A 25 5.08 0.19 13.14
C SER A 25 4.18 -0.69 14.01
N SER A 26 2.92 -0.33 14.14
CA SER A 26 1.86 -1.11 14.75
C SER A 26 0.64 -1.12 13.83
N LEU A 27 -0.21 -2.13 13.96
CA LEU A 27 -1.46 -2.23 13.20
C LEU A 27 -2.37 -1.02 13.54
N PRO A 28 -2.72 -0.16 12.58
CA PRO A 28 -3.62 0.96 12.83
C PRO A 28 -5.02 0.48 13.22
N LYS A 29 -5.71 1.22 14.11
CA LYS A 29 -7.00 0.82 14.70
C LYS A 29 -8.07 0.40 13.68
N ASN A 30 -8.10 1.07 12.52
CA ASN A 30 -9.11 0.86 11.48
C ASN A 30 -8.56 0.10 10.26
N ALA A 31 -7.33 -0.41 10.33
CA ALA A 31 -6.71 -1.14 9.24
C ALA A 31 -7.06 -2.64 9.32
N PRO A 32 -7.52 -3.27 8.23
CA PRO A 32 -7.54 -4.71 8.13
C PRO A 32 -6.10 -5.25 8.22
N GLN A 33 -5.87 -6.31 8.99
CA GLN A 33 -4.55 -6.92 9.13
C GLN A 33 -3.95 -7.32 7.77
N SER A 34 -4.77 -7.83 6.85
CA SER A 34 -4.32 -8.21 5.50
C SER A 34 -3.91 -7.05 4.61
N ASN A 35 -4.24 -5.81 4.98
CA ASN A 35 -3.92 -4.59 4.25
C ASN A 35 -2.81 -3.77 4.93
N TRP A 36 -2.17 -4.29 5.99
CA TRP A 36 -1.15 -3.57 6.74
C TRP A 36 0.25 -4.12 6.45
N LEU A 37 1.20 -3.21 6.20
CA LEU A 37 2.62 -3.48 6.12
C LEU A 37 3.34 -2.86 7.32
N PRO A 38 4.12 -3.66 8.07
CA PRO A 38 4.91 -3.15 9.17
C PRO A 38 6.03 -2.23 8.67
N THR A 39 6.27 -1.14 9.41
CA THR A 39 7.42 -0.24 9.22
C THR A 39 8.22 -0.11 10.51
N SER A 40 9.50 0.29 10.42
CA SER A 40 10.31 0.53 11.62
C SER A 40 9.97 1.89 12.25
N ALA A 41 9.63 1.90 13.55
CA ALA A 41 9.35 3.13 14.28
C ALA A 41 10.57 4.08 14.26
N GLY A 42 10.32 5.37 13.98
CA GLY A 42 11.36 6.41 13.97
C GLY A 42 12.39 6.31 12.85
N LYS A 43 12.18 5.42 11.85
CA LYS A 43 13.08 5.26 10.70
C LYS A 43 12.36 5.56 9.39
N GLY A 44 13.10 6.09 8.42
CA GLY A 44 12.62 6.22 7.05
C GLY A 44 12.46 4.86 6.37
N PHE A 45 11.65 4.81 5.33
CA PHE A 45 11.48 3.64 4.46
C PHE A 45 11.42 4.07 2.99
N ALA A 46 11.68 3.13 2.08
CA ALA A 46 11.44 3.29 0.66
C ALA A 46 10.24 2.43 0.27
N LEU A 47 9.28 3.00 -0.47
CA LEU A 47 8.13 2.27 -0.98
C LEU A 47 8.31 2.03 -2.48
N THR A 48 8.22 0.78 -2.90
CA THR A 48 8.26 0.41 -4.32
C THR A 48 6.96 -0.29 -4.71
N MET A 49 6.21 0.30 -5.64
CA MET A 49 5.07 -0.35 -6.27
C MET A 49 5.53 -1.07 -7.53
N ARG A 50 5.28 -2.37 -7.60
CA ARG A 50 5.55 -3.18 -8.79
C ARG A 50 4.24 -3.52 -9.49
N MET A 51 4.21 -3.36 -10.81
CA MET A 51 3.09 -3.75 -11.65
C MET A 51 3.60 -4.74 -12.69
N TYR A 52 2.85 -5.81 -12.88
CA TYR A 52 3.19 -6.88 -13.83
C TYR A 52 2.18 -6.84 -14.97
N VAL A 53 2.66 -6.79 -16.21
CA VAL A 53 1.82 -6.72 -17.41
C VAL A 53 0.86 -5.52 -17.36
N SER A 54 1.42 -4.33 -17.11
CA SER A 54 0.66 -3.09 -16.98
C SER A 54 -0.06 -2.69 -18.26
N LYS A 55 -1.25 -2.09 -18.11
CA LYS A 55 -1.99 -1.50 -19.24
C LYS A 55 -1.29 -0.23 -19.75
N LYS A 56 -1.57 0.13 -21.01
CA LYS A 56 -1.01 1.31 -21.69
C LYS A 56 -1.05 2.62 -20.88
N PRO A 57 -2.12 2.99 -20.14
CA PRO A 57 -2.13 4.22 -19.34
C PRO A 57 -1.04 4.28 -18.27
N VAL A 58 -0.66 3.14 -17.70
CA VAL A 58 0.45 3.05 -16.75
C VAL A 58 1.78 3.23 -17.47
N LEU A 59 1.95 2.53 -18.61
CA LEU A 59 3.19 2.56 -19.41
C LEU A 59 3.48 3.95 -19.98
N ASP A 60 2.45 4.66 -20.39
CA ASP A 60 2.54 6.01 -20.94
C ASP A 60 2.59 7.09 -19.85
N GLY A 61 2.51 6.73 -18.56
CA GLY A 61 2.48 7.67 -17.44
C GLY A 61 1.20 8.51 -17.35
N ALA A 62 0.12 8.10 -18.02
CA ALA A 62 -1.19 8.77 -17.93
C ALA A 62 -1.95 8.42 -16.63
N TRP A 63 -1.49 7.41 -15.89
CA TRP A 63 -2.04 7.02 -14.59
C TRP A 63 -0.94 6.79 -13.57
N PHE A 64 -1.21 7.22 -12.33
CA PHE A 64 -0.39 6.98 -11.15
C PHE A 64 -1.28 6.53 -9.99
N PRO A 65 -0.75 5.74 -9.03
CA PRO A 65 -1.49 5.42 -7.82
C PRO A 65 -1.77 6.69 -7.01
N SER A 66 -2.79 6.63 -6.16
CA SER A 66 -3.08 7.70 -5.20
C SER A 66 -1.86 7.99 -4.31
N PRO A 67 -1.66 9.26 -3.93
CA PRO A 67 -0.55 9.63 -3.04
C PRO A 67 -0.67 8.97 -1.67
N ILE A 68 0.45 8.86 -0.98
CA ILE A 68 0.49 8.42 0.41
C ILE A 68 -0.07 9.53 1.30
N GLU A 69 -1.01 9.20 2.16
CA GLU A 69 -1.59 10.11 3.13
C GLU A 69 -1.15 9.78 4.55
N LEU A 70 -0.74 10.79 5.31
CA LEU A 70 -0.55 10.65 6.75
C LEU A 70 -1.93 10.57 7.42
N LYS A 71 -2.22 9.45 8.06
CA LYS A 71 -3.38 9.32 8.93
C LYS A 71 -2.93 9.46 10.39
N PRO A 72 -3.58 10.33 11.19
CA PRO A 72 -3.34 10.32 12.63
C PRO A 72 -3.78 8.98 13.22
N ASN A 73 -3.02 8.51 14.20
CA ASN A 73 -3.32 7.28 14.95
C ASN A 73 -4.55 7.43 15.83
#